data_AF-A0A947C497-F1
#
_entry.id   AF-A0A947C497-F1
#
_cell.length_a   1.000
_cell.length_b   1.000
_cell.length_c   1.000
_cell.angle_alpha   90.00
_cell.angle_beta   90.00
_cell.angle_gamma   90.00
#
_symmetry.space_group_name_H-M   'P 1'
#
loop_
_entity.id
_entity.type
_entity.pdbx_description
1 polymer ?
#
loop_
_entity_poly.entity_id
_entity_poly.type
_entity_poly.pdbx_seq_one_letter_code
_entity_poly.pdbx_strand_id
1 'polypeptide(L)'
;YPIGAKVTLRGERMWEFLERLISIAIPRIRDFRGLNPKSFDGRGNYSMGVKEQIIFPEIDYDKVDKVRGLDITITTTADSNEEGRALLNAFNFPLKSKERDNG
;
A
#
# COMPACT_ATOMS: atom_id res chain seq x y z
N TYR A 1 17.22 -13.37 18.69
CA TYR A 1 15.76 -13.57 18.55
C TYR A 1 15.31 -12.95 17.24
N PRO A 2 14.48 -13.61 16.41
CA PRO A 2 13.92 -13.00 15.20
C PRO A 2 12.88 -11.94 15.60
N ILE A 3 13.07 -10.70 15.13
CA ILE A 3 12.30 -9.52 15.55
C ILE A 3 11.16 -9.20 14.55
N GLY A 4 11.15 -9.85 13.38
CA GLY A 4 10.14 -9.63 12.35
C GLY A 4 10.13 -10.71 11.27
N ALA A 5 9.10 -10.64 10.43
CA ALA A 5 8.94 -11.49 9.25
C ALA A 5 8.74 -10.58 8.03
N LYS A 6 9.27 -10.99 6.87
CA LYS A 6 9.02 -10.32 5.59
C LYS A 6 8.71 -11.35 4.53
N VAL A 7 7.92 -10.96 3.54
CA VAL A 7 7.64 -11.74 2.35
C VAL A 7 7.96 -10.90 1.12
N THR A 8 8.42 -11.54 0.05
CA THR A 8 8.65 -10.88 -1.23
C THR A 8 7.78 -11.57 -2.27
N LEU A 9 6.77 -10.84 -2.76
CA LEU A 9 5.87 -11.31 -3.79
C LEU A 9 6.44 -10.93 -5.16
N ARG A 10 6.46 -11.86 -6.11
CA ARG A 10 6.93 -11.67 -7.49
C ARG A 10 6.02 -12.40 -8.47
N GLY A 11 5.96 -11.93 -9.71
CA GLY A 11 5.14 -12.54 -10.77
C GLY A 11 3.64 -12.44 -10.47
N GLU A 12 2.91 -13.52 -10.71
CA GLU A 12 1.45 -13.58 -10.56
C GLU A 12 0.96 -13.21 -9.15
N ARG A 13 1.58 -13.78 -8.11
CA ARG A 13 1.21 -13.50 -6.70
C ARG A 13 1.34 -12.03 -6.32
N MET A 14 2.24 -11.29 -6.96
CA MET A 14 2.40 -9.85 -6.73
C MET A 14 1.20 -9.09 -7.29
N TRP A 15 0.78 -9.42 -8.51
CA TRP A 15 -0.35 -8.80 -9.19
C TRP A 15 -1.67 -9.10 -8.48
N GLU A 16 -1.91 -10.35 -8.09
CA GLU A 16 -3.09 -10.72 -7.30
C GLU A 16 -3.15 -9.97 -5.96
N PHE A 17 -2.02 -9.87 -5.25
CA PHE A 17 -1.98 -9.12 -4.00
C PHE A 17 -2.23 -7.63 -4.22
N LEU A 18 -1.66 -7.04 -5.27
CA LEU A 18 -1.85 -5.63 -5.60
C LEU A 18 -3.32 -5.32 -5.91
N GLU A 19 -3.98 -6.16 -6.73
CA GLU A 19 -5.40 -6.01 -7.05
C GLU A 19 -6.28 -6.12 -5.80
N ARG A 20 -6.03 -7.14 -4.94
CA ARG A 20 -6.75 -7.29 -3.67
C ARG A 20 -6.50 -6.13 -2.72
N LEU A 21 -5.28 -5.61 -2.69
CA LEU A 21 -4.93 -4.45 -1.88
C LEU A 21 -5.75 -3.23 -2.31
N ILE A 22 -5.81 -2.94 -3.61
CA ILE A 22 -6.52 -1.77 -4.17
C ILE A 22 -8.03 -1.92 -4.04
N SER A 23 -8.59 -3.04 -4.48
CA SER A 23 -10.04 -3.22 -4.62
C SER A 23 -10.73 -3.62 -3.33
N ILE A 24 -10.01 -4.25 -2.39
CA ILE A 24 -10.61 -4.86 -1.19
C ILE A 24 -10.05 -4.26 0.09
N ALA A 25 -8.72 -4.25 0.26
CA ALA A 25 -8.11 -3.89 1.54
C ALA A 25 -8.12 -2.37 1.79
N ILE A 26 -7.75 -1.55 0.80
CA ILE A 26 -7.70 -0.08 0.96
C ILE A 26 -9.07 0.52 1.32
N PRO A 27 -10.19 0.16 0.65
CA PRO A 27 -11.52 0.66 1.01
C PRO A 27 -11.96 0.32 2.45
N ARG A 28 -11.36 -0.71 3.06
CA ARG A 28 -11.64 -1.13 4.45
C ARG A 28 -10.79 -0.41 5.48
N ILE A 29 -9.79 0.38 5.06
CA ILE A 29 -9.01 1.20 5.98
C ILE A 29 -9.94 2.23 6.64
N ARG A 30 -10.02 2.21 7.96
CA ARG A 30 -10.77 3.21 8.73
C ARG A 30 -10.16 4.60 8.54
N ASP A 31 -11.01 5.61 8.32
CA ASP A 31 -10.61 7.00 8.06
C ASP A 31 -9.66 7.17 6.86
N PHE A 32 -9.81 6.36 5.81
CA PHE A 32 -9.00 6.47 4.62
C PHE A 32 -9.20 7.81 3.90
N ARG A 33 -8.14 8.61 3.80
CA ARG A 33 -8.13 9.93 3.13
C ARG A 33 -7.24 9.97 1.88
N GLY A 34 -6.99 8.81 1.28
CA GLY A 34 -6.00 8.66 0.22
C GLY A 34 -4.60 8.39 0.77
N LEU A 35 -3.80 7.67 -0.02
CA LEU A 35 -2.42 7.34 0.30
C LEU A 35 -1.50 8.54 0.05
N ASN A 36 -0.51 8.73 0.92
CA ASN A 36 0.35 9.91 0.85
C ASN A 36 1.25 9.84 -0.40
N PRO A 37 1.16 10.81 -1.34
CA PRO A 37 2.01 10.84 -2.53
C PRO A 37 3.46 11.26 -2.23
N LYS A 38 3.80 11.58 -0.98
CA LYS A 38 5.17 11.86 -0.55
C LYS A 38 5.94 10.62 -0.11
N SER A 39 5.30 9.45 -0.05
CA SER A 39 5.95 8.20 0.41
C SER A 39 6.76 7.48 -0.67
N PHE A 40 7.20 8.20 -1.70
CA PHE A 40 8.15 7.69 -2.69
C PHE A 40 9.58 7.95 -2.22
N ASP A 41 10.49 7.03 -2.54
CA ASP A 41 11.88 7.06 -2.07
C ASP A 41 12.85 7.89 -2.93
N GLY A 42 12.37 8.53 -4.00
CA GLY A 42 13.21 9.26 -4.97
C GLY A 42 13.58 8.43 -6.21
N ARG A 43 13.36 7.11 -6.18
CA ARG A 43 13.70 6.17 -7.25
C ARG A 43 12.46 5.39 -7.72
N GLY A 44 11.29 6.03 -7.65
CA GLY A 44 10.03 5.44 -8.11
C GLY A 44 9.47 4.32 -7.24
N ASN A 45 10.11 3.94 -6.12
CA ASN A 45 9.56 2.95 -5.20
C ASN A 45 8.61 3.61 -4.23
N TYR A 46 7.49 2.94 -3.96
CA TYR A 46 6.46 3.45 -3.08
C TYR A 46 6.37 2.61 -1.80
N SER A 47 6.36 3.25 -0.64
CA SER A 47 6.15 2.56 0.63
C SER A 47 4.93 3.08 1.36
N MET A 48 4.14 2.17 1.93
CA MET A 48 3.00 2.52 2.77
C MET A 48 2.93 1.64 4.01
N GLY A 49 2.61 2.25 5.15
CA GLY A 49 2.30 1.55 6.38
C GLY A 49 0.81 1.34 6.52
N VAL A 50 0.40 0.10 6.78
CA VAL A 50 -0.94 -0.26 7.20
C VAL A 50 -0.92 -0.47 8.71
N LYS A 51 -1.76 0.26 9.44
CA LYS A 51 -1.81 0.21 10.91
C LYS A 51 -2.47 -1.07 11.44
N GLU A 52 -3.44 -1.59 10.70
CA GLU A 52 -4.30 -2.68 11.16
C GLU A 52 -4.39 -3.75 10.07
N GLN A 53 -3.90 -4.96 10.34
CA GLN A 53 -3.96 -6.08 9.40
C GLN A 53 -5.38 -6.58 9.12
N ILE A 54 -6.37 -6.19 9.93
CA ILE A 54 -7.78 -6.57 9.81
C ILE A 54 -8.47 -6.01 8.55
N ILE A 55 -7.79 -5.13 7.79
CA ILE A 55 -8.31 -4.63 6.52
C ILE A 55 -8.41 -5.74 5.46
N PHE A 56 -7.63 -6.81 5.62
CA PHE A 56 -7.67 -7.98 4.74
C PHE A 56 -8.81 -8.93 5.17
N PRO A 57 -9.76 -9.30 4.29
CA PRO A 57 -10.84 -10.24 4.62
C PRO A 57 -10.36 -11.61 5.09
N GLU A 58 -9.15 -12.00 4.74
CA GLU A 58 -8.54 -13.26 5.15
C GLU A 58 -8.22 -13.31 6.64
N ILE A 59 -8.16 -12.14 7.29
CA ILE A 59 -7.90 -12.02 8.71
C ILE A 59 -9.22 -12.05 9.47
N ASP A 60 -9.39 -13.10 10.25
CA ASP A 60 -10.51 -13.27 11.17
C ASP A 60 -10.28 -12.45 12.44
N TYR A 61 -11.09 -11.41 12.64
CA TYR A 61 -10.98 -10.51 13.79
C TYR A 61 -11.05 -11.26 15.12
N ASP A 62 -11.88 -12.30 15.23
CA ASP A 62 -12.07 -13.06 16.47
C ASP A 62 -10.83 -13.91 16.83
N LYS A 63 -9.98 -14.19 15.85
CA LYS A 63 -8.71 -14.93 16.04
C LYS A 63 -7.51 -14.02 16.22
N VAL A 64 -7.68 -12.70 16.09
CA VAL A 64 -6.59 -11.74 16.24
C VAL A 64 -6.41 -11.38 17.73
N ASP A 65 -5.34 -11.88 18.32
CA ASP A 65 -4.97 -11.57 19.71
C ASP A 65 -4.58 -10.09 19.90
N LYS A 66 -3.87 -9.51 18.91
CA LYS A 66 -3.45 -8.10 18.90
C LYS A 66 -3.44 -7.53 17.48
N VAL A 67 -3.87 -6.28 17.36
CA VAL A 67 -3.71 -5.50 16.13
C VAL A 67 -2.22 -5.26 15.87
N ARG A 68 -1.77 -5.63 14.67
CA ARG A 68 -0.40 -5.50 14.19
C ARG A 68 -0.41 -4.69 12.89
N GLY A 69 0.49 -3.73 12.80
CA GLY A 69 0.77 -3.05 11.56
C GLY A 69 1.61 -3.93 10.61
N LEU A 70 1.66 -3.52 9.36
CA LEU A 70 2.56 -4.05 8.36
C LEU A 70 2.97 -2.94 7.39
N ASP A 71 4.20 -3.02 6.88
CA ASP A 71 4.70 -2.11 5.85
C ASP A 71 4.70 -2.83 4.51
N ILE A 72 4.18 -2.16 3.49
CA ILE A 72 4.15 -2.63 2.11
C ILE A 72 5.04 -1.70 1.29
N THR A 73 6.04 -2.28 0.64
CA THR A 73 6.91 -1.58 -0.32
C THR A 73 6.68 -2.15 -1.72
N ILE A 74 6.26 -1.27 -2.63
CA ILE A 74 6.10 -1.55 -4.05
C ILE A 74 7.39 -1.09 -4.72
N THR A 75 8.22 -2.06 -5.10
CA THR A 75 9.43 -1.80 -5.89
C THR A 75 9.05 -1.74 -7.36
N THR A 76 9.39 -0.65 -8.04
CA THR A 76 9.13 -0.46 -9.47
C THR A 76 10.45 -0.31 -10.22
N THR A 77 10.38 -0.34 -11.55
CA THR A 77 11.55 -0.10 -12.42
C THR A 77 11.67 1.36 -12.85
N ALA A 78 10.87 2.26 -12.26
CA ALA A 78 10.92 3.68 -12.57
C ALA A 78 12.21 4.31 -12.03
N ASP A 79 12.76 5.28 -12.76
CA ASP A 79 13.97 6.00 -12.33
C ASP A 79 13.62 7.26 -11.53
N SER A 80 12.36 7.71 -11.62
CA SER A 80 11.86 8.91 -10.94
C SER A 80 10.56 8.68 -10.18
N ASN A 81 10.29 9.55 -9.20
CA ASN A 81 9.03 9.56 -8.46
C ASN A 81 7.81 9.87 -9.36
N GLU A 82 8.01 10.63 -10.44
CA GLU A 82 6.94 11.00 -11.36
C GLU A 82 6.48 9.79 -12.17
N GLU A 83 7.43 9.01 -12.70
CA GLU A 83 7.15 7.75 -13.39
C GLU A 83 6.50 6.73 -12.47
N GLY A 84 7.06 6.54 -11.26
CA GLY A 84 6.48 5.64 -10.26
C GLY A 84 5.06 6.05 -9.87
N ARG A 85 4.79 7.35 -9.75
CA ARG A 85 3.46 7.88 -9.49
C ARG A 85 2.51 7.69 -10.67
N ALA A 86 2.96 7.93 -11.89
CA ALA A 86 2.16 7.73 -13.09
C ALA A 86 1.76 6.25 -13.23
N LEU A 87 2.68 5.32 -12.93
CA LEU A 87 2.41 3.89 -12.92
C LEU A 87 1.32 3.53 -11.91
N LEU A 88 1.45 3.97 -10.66
CA LEU A 88 0.44 3.71 -9.63
C LEU A 88 -0.92 4.34 -9.97
N ASN A 89 -0.92 5.57 -10.50
CA ASN A 89 -2.15 6.20 -10.98
C ASN A 89 -2.84 5.39 -12.08
N ALA A 90 -2.08 4.79 -13.01
CA ALA A 90 -2.64 3.94 -14.07
C ALA A 90 -3.32 2.67 -13.52
N PHE A 91 -2.87 2.16 -12.37
CA PHE A 91 -3.50 1.05 -11.66
C PHE A 91 -4.69 1.48 -10.76
N ASN A 92 -5.20 2.71 -10.91
CA ASN A 92 -6.23 3.29 -10.04
C ASN A 92 -5.84 3.25 -8.56
N PHE A 93 -4.54 3.35 -8.26
CA PHE A 93 -4.09 3.40 -6.88
C PHE A 93 -4.61 4.68 -6.23
N PRO A 94 -5.26 4.62 -5.06
CA PRO A 94 -5.93 5.76 -4.44
C PRO A 94 -4.95 6.69 -3.75
N LEU A 95 -4.06 7.30 -4.53
CA LEU A 95 -3.14 8.33 -4.09
C LEU A 95 -3.92 9.62 -3.80
N LYS A 96 -3.60 10.28 -2.70
CA LYS A 96 -4.17 11.59 -2.38
C LYS A 96 -3.70 12.58 -3.44
N SER A 97 -4.62 13.06 -4.28
CA SER A 97 -4.34 14.10 -5.27
C SER A 97 -3.76 15.34 -4.60
N LYS A 98 -2.75 15.94 -5.24
CA LYS A 98 -2.16 17.22 -4.80
C LYS A 98 -3.02 18.40 -5.28
N GLU A 99 -4.32 18.19 -5.51
CA GLU A 99 -5.26 19.21 -5.95
C GLU A 99 -6.19 19.58 -4.80
N ARG A 100 -6.19 20.88 -4.48
CA ARG A 100 -6.87 21.58 -3.37
C ARG A 100 -6.13 21.63 -2.04
N ASP A 101 -4.91 22.17 -2.09
CA ASP A 101 -4.52 23.24 -1.17
C ASP A 101 -4.47 24.50 -2.03
N ASN A 102 -5.59 25.24 -2.10
CA ASN A 102 -5.71 26.51 -2.81
C ASN A 102 -6.66 27.37 -1.96
N GLY A 103 -6.09 28.40 -1.30
CA GLY A 103 -6.82 29.53 -0.72
C GLY A 103 -7.15 29.39 0.76
#